data_AF-A0A5K0WHZ0-F1
#
_entry.id   AF-A0A5K0WHZ0-F1
#
_cell.length_a   1.000
_cell.length_b   1.000
_cell.length_c   1.000
_cell.angle_alpha   90.00
_cell.angle_beta   90.00
_cell.angle_gamma   90.00
#
_symmetry.space_group_name_H-M   'P 1'
#
loop_
_entity.id
_entity.type
_entity.pdbx_description
1 polymer ?
#
loop_
_entity_poly.entity_id
_entity_poly.type
_entity_poly.pdbx_seq_one_letter_code
_entity_poly.pdbx_strand_id
1 'polypeptide(L)'
;YSDLRLLKVAKTRFASIIVMLKRIQRVRDALIHMVFSREWSFYRVEDEAKAQSIKSLIVEDEWWDKIAYFLDFSEPIWCMLRAVDKDEPMLHKVYEMWENMIKEIQHIVFKKEQKNIVLNNSEFFDCISTILVERWDKSNTPLHCMAHFLNPKYYTKKWIEGTPERVTPNLDSELNAQRMS
;
A
#
# COMPACT_ATOMS: atom_id res chain seq x y z
N TYR A 1 35.82 14.14 2.80
CA TYR A 1 35.24 13.11 1.90
C TYR A 1 33.81 12.90 2.35
N SER A 2 32.84 13.10 1.46
CA SER A 2 31.41 13.00 1.79
C SER A 2 30.99 11.53 1.82
N ASP A 3 30.30 11.10 2.88
CA ASP A 3 29.71 9.76 3.03
C ASP A 3 28.46 9.53 2.15
N LEU A 4 28.11 10.49 1.31
CA LEU A 4 26.95 10.39 0.44
C LEU A 4 27.29 9.60 -0.83
N ARG A 5 26.98 8.31 -0.81
CA ARG A 5 26.93 7.46 -2.01
C ARG A 5 25.74 7.88 -2.89
N LEU A 6 25.99 7.95 -4.20
CA LEU A 6 24.95 8.10 -5.21
C LEU A 6 24.03 6.87 -5.18
N LEU A 7 22.79 7.07 -4.75
CA LEU A 7 21.75 6.06 -4.85
C LEU A 7 21.36 5.90 -6.33
N LYS A 8 21.48 4.68 -6.85
CA LYS A 8 20.93 4.33 -8.16
C LYS A 8 19.42 4.54 -8.08
N VAL A 9 18.89 5.48 -8.86
CA VAL A 9 17.44 5.69 -8.94
C VAL A 9 16.81 4.42 -9.50
N ALA A 10 16.24 3.59 -8.63
CA ALA A 10 15.24 2.62 -9.06
C ALA A 10 14.10 3.43 -9.67
N LYS A 11 13.76 3.16 -10.94
CA LYS A 11 12.70 3.84 -11.69
C LYS A 11 11.33 3.48 -11.09
N THR A 12 11.01 3.98 -9.89
CA THR A 12 9.74 3.73 -9.21
C THR A 12 8.68 4.73 -9.66
N ARG A 13 8.26 4.62 -10.93
CA ARG A 13 7.23 5.48 -11.53
C ARG A 13 5.89 5.44 -10.77
N PHE A 14 5.60 4.33 -10.07
CA PHE A 14 4.38 4.19 -9.27
C PHE A 14 4.49 4.87 -7.90
N ALA A 15 5.65 4.80 -7.26
CA ALA A 15 5.85 5.40 -5.94
C ALA A 15 6.06 6.92 -6.02
N SER A 16 6.48 7.46 -7.17
CA SER A 16 6.74 8.90 -7.29
C SER A 16 5.50 9.75 -7.01
N ILE A 17 4.30 9.33 -7.46
CA ILE A 17 3.06 10.07 -7.20
C ILE A 17 2.73 10.07 -5.71
N ILE A 18 2.75 8.89 -5.06
CA ILE A 18 2.48 8.76 -3.62
C ILE A 18 3.50 9.57 -2.80
N VAL A 19 4.79 9.47 -3.14
CA VAL A 19 5.85 10.24 -2.46
C VAL A 19 5.67 11.75 -2.64
N MET A 20 5.27 12.20 -3.83
CA MET A 20 5.01 13.62 -4.08
C MET A 20 3.79 14.11 -3.30
N LEU A 21 2.70 13.33 -3.25
CA LEU A 21 1.52 13.68 -2.46
C LEU A 21 1.82 13.74 -0.96
N LYS A 22 2.59 12.79 -0.42
CA LYS A 22 3.08 12.85 0.97
C LYS A 22 3.87 14.13 1.25
N ARG A 23 4.73 14.55 0.30
CA ARG A 23 5.49 15.79 0.42
C ARG A 23 4.59 17.02 0.39
N ILE A 24 3.62 17.07 -0.51
CA ILE A 24 2.63 18.16 -0.62
C ILE A 24 1.84 18.28 0.67
N GLN A 25 1.35 17.17 1.23
CA GLN A 25 0.63 17.16 2.51
C GLN A 25 1.49 17.70 3.65
N ARG A 26 2.79 17.35 3.70
CA ARG A 26 3.73 17.85 4.72
C ARG A 26 3.97 19.35 4.64
N VAL A 27 3.81 19.97 3.48
CA VAL A 27 3.99 21.41 3.29
C VAL A 27 2.67 22.18 3.20
N ARG A 28 1.54 21.55 3.59
CA ARG A 28 0.19 22.17 3.57
C ARG A 28 0.18 23.57 4.17
N ASP A 29 0.66 23.74 5.41
CA ASP A 29 0.60 25.03 6.09
C ASP A 29 1.43 26.10 5.37
N ALA A 30 2.61 25.73 4.87
CA ALA A 30 3.45 26.63 4.08
C ALA A 30 2.77 27.02 2.76
N LEU A 31 2.08 26.10 2.10
CA LEU A 31 1.29 26.38 0.88
C LEU A 31 0.11 27.31 1.18
N ILE A 32 -0.61 27.07 2.28
CA ILE A 32 -1.70 27.94 2.73
C ILE A 32 -1.17 29.35 3.00
N HIS A 33 -0.09 29.49 3.78
CA HIS A 33 0.53 30.80 4.03
C HIS A 33 0.99 31.48 2.74
N MET A 34 1.57 30.73 1.80
CA MET A 34 1.99 31.25 0.50
C MET A 34 0.82 31.84 -0.29
N VAL A 35 -0.32 31.16 -0.40
CA VAL A 35 -1.47 31.66 -1.18
C VAL A 35 -2.21 32.84 -0.53
N PHE A 36 -1.96 33.08 0.76
CA PHE A 36 -2.43 34.26 1.50
C PHE A 36 -1.42 35.40 1.57
N SER A 37 -0.17 35.17 1.14
CA SER A 37 0.89 36.19 1.11
C SER A 37 0.59 37.29 0.08
N ARG A 38 1.19 38.48 0.27
CA ARG A 38 1.06 39.59 -0.70
C ARG A 38 1.81 39.27 -2.01
N GLU A 39 2.88 38.50 -1.87
CA GLU A 39 3.78 38.00 -2.90
C GLU A 39 3.05 37.03 -3.86
N TRP A 40 1.92 36.45 -3.47
CA TRP A 40 1.07 35.63 -4.35
C TRP A 40 0.64 36.37 -5.63
N SER A 41 0.55 37.71 -5.56
CA SER A 41 0.23 38.56 -6.72
C SER A 41 1.21 38.40 -7.89
N PHE A 42 2.45 37.95 -7.65
CA PHE A 42 3.42 37.68 -8.71
C PHE A 42 2.98 36.54 -9.64
N TYR A 43 2.35 35.49 -9.09
CA TYR A 43 1.91 34.31 -9.87
C TYR A 43 0.67 34.56 -10.73
N ARG A 44 -0.05 35.64 -10.46
CA ARG A 44 -1.23 36.07 -11.21
C ARG A 44 -0.92 36.73 -12.54
N VAL A 45 0.31 37.24 -12.68
CA VAL A 45 0.75 38.00 -13.86
C VAL A 45 0.78 37.13 -15.12
N GLU A 46 1.10 35.84 -14.98
CA GLU A 46 1.15 34.89 -16.10
C GLU A 46 -0.24 34.32 -16.44
N ASP A 47 -0.99 33.87 -15.43
CA ASP A 47 -2.29 33.23 -15.61
C ASP A 47 -3.15 33.35 -14.33
N GLU A 48 -3.94 34.42 -14.24
CA GLU A 48 -4.84 34.68 -13.10
C GLU A 48 -5.85 33.55 -12.89
N ALA A 49 -6.41 32.98 -13.96
CA ALA A 49 -7.43 31.95 -13.85
C ALA A 49 -6.87 30.70 -13.18
N LYS A 50 -5.70 30.24 -13.62
CA LYS A 50 -5.00 29.10 -13.05
C LYS A 50 -4.52 29.36 -11.62
N ALA A 51 -3.96 30.55 -11.36
CA ALA A 51 -3.55 30.94 -10.01
C ALA A 51 -4.74 30.94 -9.05
N GLN A 52 -5.90 31.43 -9.48
CA GLN A 52 -7.11 31.41 -8.68
C GLN A 52 -7.63 29.98 -8.45
N SER A 53 -7.60 29.10 -9.45
CA SER A 53 -7.95 27.68 -9.27
C SER A 53 -7.03 26.98 -8.26
N ILE A 54 -5.72 27.18 -8.34
CA ILE A 54 -4.75 26.61 -7.41
C ILE A 54 -4.98 27.12 -5.99
N LYS A 55 -5.24 28.43 -5.84
CA LYS A 55 -5.54 29.04 -4.55
C LYS A 55 -6.80 28.43 -3.92
N SER A 56 -7.88 28.30 -4.69
CA SER A 56 -9.12 27.69 -4.20
C SER A 56 -8.87 26.26 -3.73
N LEU A 57 -8.10 25.48 -4.49
CA LEU A 57 -7.78 24.09 -4.16
C LEU A 57 -6.95 23.95 -2.87
N ILE A 58 -5.93 24.80 -2.70
CA ILE A 58 -5.03 24.77 -1.53
C ILE A 58 -5.75 25.17 -0.25
N VAL A 59 -6.77 26.03 -0.34
CA VAL A 59 -7.54 26.49 0.83
C VAL A 59 -8.70 25.54 1.18
N GLU A 60 -9.10 24.66 0.27
CA GLU A 60 -10.21 23.72 0.46
C GLU A 60 -9.80 22.54 1.37
N ASP A 61 -10.36 22.49 2.58
CA ASP A 61 -10.09 21.40 3.53
C ASP A 61 -10.54 20.02 3.00
N GLU A 62 -11.66 19.96 2.29
CA GLU A 62 -12.17 18.71 1.70
C GLU A 62 -11.18 18.12 0.68
N TRP A 63 -10.44 18.97 -0.04
CA TRP A 63 -9.40 18.51 -0.95
C TRP A 63 -8.24 17.86 -0.21
N TRP A 64 -7.82 18.44 0.92
CA TRP A 64 -6.80 17.83 1.78
C TRP A 64 -7.26 16.52 2.39
N ASP A 65 -8.54 16.40 2.76
CA ASP A 65 -9.13 15.16 3.26
C ASP A 65 -9.15 14.06 2.18
N LYS A 66 -9.39 14.44 0.91
CA LYS A 66 -9.29 13.52 -0.24
C LYS A 66 -7.84 13.03 -0.43
N ILE A 67 -6.85 13.91 -0.32
CA ILE A 67 -5.43 13.52 -0.38
C ILE A 67 -5.07 12.58 0.76
N ALA A 68 -5.48 12.93 1.99
CA ALA A 68 -5.21 12.10 3.17
C ALA A 68 -5.79 10.70 2.99
N TYR A 69 -7.06 10.62 2.56
CA TYR A 69 -7.71 9.34 2.30
C TYR A 69 -7.01 8.54 1.20
N PHE A 70 -6.61 9.19 0.09
CA PHE A 70 -5.85 8.54 -0.97
C PHE A 70 -4.52 7.95 -0.47
N LEU A 71 -3.81 8.70 0.38
CA LEU A 71 -2.56 8.24 0.99
C LEU A 71 -2.81 7.08 1.94
N ASP A 72 -3.87 7.13 2.74
CA ASP A 72 -4.19 6.08 3.70
C ASP A 72 -4.38 4.72 3.01
N PHE A 73 -5.25 4.61 2.01
CA PHE A 73 -5.51 3.30 1.37
C PHE A 73 -4.39 2.88 0.40
N SER A 74 -3.55 3.80 -0.08
CA SER A 74 -2.40 3.45 -0.92
C SER A 74 -1.16 3.05 -0.12
N GLU A 75 -1.12 3.35 1.18
CA GLU A 75 0.02 3.01 2.04
C GLU A 75 0.30 1.50 2.14
N PRO A 76 -0.70 0.62 2.37
CA PRO A 76 -0.46 -0.82 2.42
C PRO A 76 0.17 -1.34 1.12
N ILE A 77 -0.30 -0.85 -0.03
CA ILE A 77 0.23 -1.20 -1.37
C ILE A 77 1.69 -0.81 -1.47
N TRP A 78 2.01 0.43 -1.10
CA TRP A 78 3.37 0.95 -1.15
C TRP A 78 4.32 0.22 -0.19
N CYS A 79 3.86 -0.10 1.02
CA CYS A 79 4.60 -0.86 2.02
C CYS A 79 4.94 -2.26 1.52
N MET A 80 3.96 -2.97 0.94
CA MET A 80 4.18 -4.30 0.36
C MET A 80 5.21 -4.24 -0.78
N LEU A 81 5.00 -3.35 -1.76
CA LEU A 81 5.91 -3.20 -2.90
C LEU A 81 7.34 -2.88 -2.45
N ARG A 82 7.50 -1.98 -1.49
CA ARG A 82 8.81 -1.61 -0.94
C ARG A 82 9.49 -2.78 -0.22
N ALA A 83 8.75 -3.62 0.48
CA ALA A 83 9.37 -4.74 1.20
C ALA A 83 9.81 -5.84 0.23
N VAL A 84 9.06 -6.09 -0.84
CA VAL A 84 9.40 -7.08 -1.87
C VAL A 84 10.56 -6.61 -2.76
N ASP A 85 10.75 -5.30 -2.91
CA ASP A 85 11.88 -4.71 -3.68
C ASP A 85 13.24 -4.80 -2.96
N LYS A 86 13.29 -5.27 -1.70
CA LYS A 86 14.55 -5.47 -0.98
C LYS A 86 15.28 -6.71 -1.49
N ASP A 87 16.62 -6.66 -1.52
CA ASP A 87 17.51 -7.80 -1.83
C ASP A 87 17.54 -8.88 -0.71
N GLU A 88 16.38 -9.18 -0.12
CA GLU A 88 16.21 -10.21 0.90
C GLU A 88 15.32 -11.35 0.35
N PRO A 89 15.44 -12.59 0.86
CA PRO A 89 14.54 -13.68 0.48
C PRO A 89 13.09 -13.40 0.91
N MET A 90 12.30 -12.74 0.07
CA MET A 90 10.94 -12.29 0.41
C MET A 90 9.82 -13.18 -0.14
N LEU A 91 10.15 -14.08 -1.07
CA LEU A 91 9.19 -14.90 -1.82
C LEU A 91 8.17 -15.64 -0.92
N HIS A 92 8.64 -16.19 0.21
CA HIS A 92 7.83 -16.94 1.17
C HIS A 92 6.84 -16.08 2.00
N LYS A 93 6.97 -14.74 1.94
CA LYS A 93 6.14 -13.77 2.65
C LYS A 93 5.13 -13.06 1.75
N VAL A 94 5.30 -13.10 0.43
CA VAL A 94 4.51 -12.30 -0.53
C VAL A 94 3.02 -12.55 -0.40
N TYR A 95 2.59 -13.81 -0.22
CA TYR A 95 1.19 -14.18 -0.03
C TYR A 95 0.56 -13.59 1.25
N GLU A 96 1.23 -13.76 2.39
CA GLU A 96 0.77 -13.18 3.67
C GLU A 96 0.72 -11.64 3.60
N MET A 97 1.73 -11.03 2.96
CA MET A 97 1.75 -9.58 2.76
C MET A 97 0.61 -9.10 1.87
N TRP A 98 0.27 -9.85 0.83
CA TRP A 98 -0.86 -9.58 -0.05
C TRP A 98 -2.18 -9.60 0.71
N GLU A 99 -2.44 -10.66 1.48
CA GLU A 99 -3.66 -10.82 2.26
C GLU A 99 -3.80 -9.72 3.31
N ASN A 100 -2.71 -9.42 4.03
CA ASN A 100 -2.70 -8.35 5.01
C ASN A 100 -2.93 -6.98 4.36
N MET A 101 -2.32 -6.72 3.20
CA MET A 101 -2.53 -5.49 2.44
C MET A 101 -4.01 -5.33 2.04
N ILE A 102 -4.65 -6.38 1.52
CA ILE A 102 -6.09 -6.33 1.14
C ILE A 102 -6.96 -6.07 2.37
N LYS A 103 -6.71 -6.77 3.48
CA LYS A 103 -7.43 -6.59 4.75
C LYS A 103 -7.29 -5.16 5.27
N GLU A 104 -6.08 -4.59 5.28
CA GLU A 104 -5.84 -3.20 5.71
C GLU A 104 -6.58 -2.18 4.84
N ILE A 105 -6.52 -2.33 3.50
CA ILE A 105 -7.25 -1.46 2.57
C ILE A 105 -8.76 -1.54 2.82
N GLN A 106 -9.30 -2.75 3.02
CA GLN A 106 -10.71 -2.94 3.33
C GLN A 106 -11.11 -2.18 4.59
N HIS A 107 -10.34 -2.32 5.66
CA HIS A 107 -10.58 -1.61 6.92
C HIS A 107 -10.59 -0.08 6.73
N ILE A 108 -9.64 0.45 5.97
CA ILE A 108 -9.53 1.90 5.71
C ILE A 108 -10.74 2.41 4.91
N VAL A 109 -11.10 1.72 3.83
CA VAL A 109 -12.23 2.09 2.96
C VAL A 109 -13.55 2.04 3.72
N PHE A 110 -13.82 0.93 4.41
CA PHE A 110 -15.07 0.76 5.16
C PHE A 110 -15.20 1.74 6.33
N LYS A 111 -14.09 2.07 7.00
CA LYS A 111 -14.07 3.11 8.02
C LYS A 111 -14.41 4.48 7.43
N LYS A 112 -13.85 4.83 6.25
CA LYS A 112 -14.15 6.10 5.58
C LYS A 112 -15.61 6.19 5.12
N GLU A 113 -16.15 5.08 4.59
CA GLU A 113 -17.54 4.97 4.15
C GLU A 113 -18.55 4.80 5.31
N GLN A 114 -18.08 4.65 6.55
CA GLN A 114 -18.90 4.39 7.73
C GLN A 114 -19.76 3.11 7.58
N LYS A 115 -19.16 2.08 6.96
CA LYS A 115 -19.80 0.78 6.70
C LYS A 115 -19.25 -0.31 7.59
N ASN A 116 -20.07 -1.30 7.89
CA ASN A 116 -19.64 -2.52 8.58
C ASN A 116 -19.09 -3.52 7.55
N ILE A 117 -17.88 -4.04 7.80
CA ILE A 117 -17.16 -4.95 6.89
C ILE A 117 -17.92 -6.27 6.66
N VAL A 118 -18.69 -6.73 7.64
CA VAL A 118 -19.41 -8.02 7.59
C VAL A 118 -20.78 -7.88 6.93
N LEU A 119 -21.43 -6.72 7.09
CA LEU A 119 -22.83 -6.54 6.72
C LEU A 119 -23.04 -5.71 5.45
N ASN A 120 -22.02 -4.96 5.03
CA ASN A 120 -22.13 -4.02 3.92
C ASN A 120 -21.13 -4.35 2.81
N ASN A 121 -21.44 -3.89 1.60
CA ASN A 121 -20.55 -3.93 0.45
C ASN A 121 -20.04 -2.52 0.12
N SER A 122 -18.89 -2.43 -0.53
CA SER A 122 -18.31 -1.17 -1.01
C SER A 122 -17.87 -1.34 -2.46
N GLU A 123 -18.59 -0.67 -3.38
CA GLU A 123 -18.23 -0.66 -4.81
C GLU A 123 -16.82 -0.11 -5.04
N PHE A 124 -16.39 0.84 -4.20
CA PHE A 124 -15.05 1.40 -4.28
C PHE A 124 -13.99 0.36 -3.88
N PHE A 125 -14.21 -0.36 -2.78
CA PHE A 125 -13.33 -1.45 -2.39
C PHE A 125 -13.33 -2.57 -3.44
N ASP A 126 -14.48 -2.93 -3.99
CA ASP A 126 -14.60 -3.96 -5.03
C ASP A 126 -13.80 -3.58 -6.29
N CYS A 127 -13.84 -2.31 -6.68
CA CYS A 127 -13.02 -1.77 -7.77
C CYS A 127 -11.52 -1.89 -7.46
N ILE A 128 -11.07 -1.47 -6.27
CA ILE A 128 -9.67 -1.61 -5.85
C ILE A 128 -9.24 -3.08 -5.84
N SER A 129 -10.05 -3.94 -5.22
CA SER A 129 -9.81 -5.38 -5.13
C SER A 129 -9.68 -6.02 -6.50
N THR A 130 -10.55 -5.65 -7.45
CA THR A 130 -10.48 -6.12 -8.84
C THR A 130 -9.15 -5.74 -9.50
N ILE A 131 -8.74 -4.47 -9.41
CA ILE A 131 -7.46 -4.01 -9.98
C ILE A 131 -6.28 -4.75 -9.35
N LEU A 132 -6.34 -4.97 -8.04
CA LEU A 132 -5.32 -5.69 -7.30
C LEU A 132 -5.25 -7.16 -7.76
N VAL A 133 -6.37 -7.89 -7.81
CA VAL A 133 -6.41 -9.28 -8.28
C VAL A 133 -5.90 -9.40 -9.72
N GLU A 134 -6.34 -8.53 -10.64
CA GLU A 134 -5.83 -8.52 -12.01
C GLU A 134 -4.31 -8.32 -12.09
N ARG A 135 -3.76 -7.52 -11.17
CA ARG A 135 -2.31 -7.28 -11.09
C ARG A 135 -1.59 -8.48 -10.49
N TRP A 136 -2.18 -9.11 -9.48
CA TRP A 136 -1.69 -10.33 -8.85
C TRP A 136 -1.63 -11.47 -9.86
N ASP A 137 -2.69 -11.72 -10.62
CA ASP A 137 -2.74 -12.82 -11.58
C ASP A 137 -1.67 -12.73 -12.68
N LYS A 138 -1.29 -11.50 -13.06
CA LYS A 138 -0.20 -11.25 -14.03
C LYS A 138 1.20 -11.45 -13.43
N SER A 139 1.32 -11.37 -12.11
CA SER A 139 2.61 -11.36 -11.40
C SER A 139 2.85 -12.63 -10.58
N ASN A 140 1.79 -13.39 -10.29
CA ASN A 140 1.85 -14.62 -9.54
C ASN A 140 2.46 -15.73 -10.40
N THR A 141 3.37 -16.48 -9.79
CA THR A 141 4.04 -17.61 -10.44
C THR A 141 3.91 -18.83 -9.54
N PRO A 142 3.92 -20.07 -10.09
CA PRO A 142 3.90 -21.28 -9.26
C PRO A 142 4.97 -21.30 -8.17
N LEU A 143 6.08 -20.58 -8.39
CA LEU A 143 7.17 -20.41 -7.44
C LEU A 143 6.73 -19.66 -6.16
N HIS A 144 5.88 -18.63 -6.28
CA HIS A 144 5.31 -17.94 -5.11
C HIS A 144 4.45 -18.91 -4.29
N CYS A 145 3.59 -19.70 -4.96
CA CYS A 145 2.74 -20.69 -4.30
C CYS A 145 3.58 -21.73 -3.54
N MET A 146 4.61 -22.26 -4.19
CA MET A 146 5.52 -23.24 -3.57
C MET A 146 6.25 -22.67 -2.37
N ALA A 147 6.76 -21.43 -2.46
CA ALA A 147 7.48 -20.82 -1.35
C ALA A 147 6.58 -20.56 -0.12
N HIS A 148 5.33 -20.16 -0.35
CA HIS A 148 4.35 -20.05 0.73
C HIS A 148 4.02 -21.41 1.34
N PHE A 149 3.73 -22.41 0.50
CA PHE A 149 3.39 -23.76 0.97
C PHE A 149 4.53 -24.42 1.75
N LEU A 150 5.78 -24.20 1.33
CA LEU A 150 6.97 -24.77 1.97
C LEU A 150 7.49 -23.94 3.16
N ASN A 151 6.82 -22.84 3.54
CA ASN A 151 7.27 -22.00 4.64
C ASN A 151 7.18 -22.73 6.00
N PRO A 152 8.32 -23.01 6.68
CA PRO A 152 8.36 -23.78 7.93
C PRO A 152 7.48 -23.22 9.05
N LYS A 153 7.15 -21.92 9.02
CA LYS A 153 6.32 -21.28 10.06
C LYS A 153 4.93 -21.91 10.22
N TYR A 154 4.41 -22.54 9.17
CA TYR A 154 3.11 -23.20 9.18
C TYR A 154 3.19 -24.66 9.62
N TYR A 155 4.39 -25.22 9.78
CA TYR A 155 4.58 -26.63 10.10
C TYR A 155 4.77 -26.84 11.60
N THR A 156 4.21 -27.95 12.10
CA THR A 156 4.43 -28.35 13.49
C THR A 156 5.90 -28.67 13.74
N LYS A 157 6.38 -28.38 14.95
CA LYS A 157 7.76 -28.67 15.36
C LYS A 157 8.12 -30.15 15.17
N LYS A 158 7.17 -31.05 15.45
CA LYS A 158 7.29 -32.50 15.22
C LYS A 158 7.55 -32.87 13.75
N TRP A 159 6.89 -32.19 12.82
CA TRP A 159 7.11 -32.38 11.38
C TRP A 159 8.51 -31.93 10.96
N ILE A 160 8.94 -30.76 11.43
CA ILE A 160 10.25 -30.17 11.11
C ILE A 160 11.39 -31.04 11.67
N GLU A 161 11.24 -31.53 12.90
CA GLU A 161 12.23 -32.37 13.59
C GLU A 161 12.21 -33.83 13.12
N GLY A 162 11.23 -34.23 12.30
CA GLY A 162 11.15 -35.58 11.75
C GLY A 162 10.82 -36.65 12.79
N THR A 163 10.04 -36.32 13.83
CA THR A 163 9.71 -37.28 14.88
C THR A 163 8.82 -38.43 14.35
N PRO A 164 8.82 -39.61 15.00
CA PRO A 164 8.01 -40.76 14.55
C PRO A 164 6.50 -40.46 14.51
N GLU A 165 6.03 -39.50 15.31
CA GLU A 165 4.64 -39.05 15.40
C GLU A 165 4.28 -37.96 14.37
N ARG A 166 5.18 -37.68 13.41
CA ARG A 166 4.94 -36.63 12.43
C ARG A 166 3.71 -36.95 11.58
N VAL A 167 2.82 -35.97 11.45
CA VAL A 167 1.66 -36.04 10.56
C VAL A 167 2.03 -35.35 9.26
N THR A 168 1.74 -35.98 8.12
CA THR A 168 2.04 -35.37 6.82
C THR A 168 1.23 -34.08 6.63
N PRO A 169 1.81 -33.02 6.05
CA PRO A 169 1.20 -31.68 5.99
C PRO A 169 -0.15 -31.66 5.27
N ASN A 170 -0.38 -32.58 4.33
CA ASN A 170 -1.67 -32.73 3.65
C ASN A 170 -2.77 -33.33 4.54
N LEU A 171 -2.41 -34.03 5.62
CA LEU A 171 -3.31 -34.64 6.60
C LEU A 171 -3.45 -33.82 7.89
N ASP A 172 -2.68 -32.73 8.02
CA ASP A 172 -2.73 -31.83 9.17
C ASP A 172 -3.81 -30.77 8.94
N SER A 173 -4.96 -30.94 9.60
CA SER A 173 -6.11 -30.04 9.47
C SER A 173 -5.85 -28.63 10.01
N GLU A 174 -5.00 -28.48 11.03
CA GLU A 174 -4.67 -27.19 11.61
C GLU A 174 -3.77 -26.39 10.67
N LEU A 175 -2.79 -27.06 10.08
CA LEU A 175 -1.88 -26.51 9.09
C LEU A 175 -2.61 -26.14 7.78
N ASN A 176 -3.54 -26.97 7.33
CA ASN A 176 -4.38 -26.66 6.16
C ASN A 176 -5.29 -25.46 6.41
N ALA A 177 -5.81 -25.30 7.63
CA ALA A 177 -6.59 -24.11 8.00
C ALA A 177 -5.73 -22.83 7.96
N GLN A 178 -4.50 -22.88 8.48
CA GLN A 178 -3.58 -21.74 8.48
C GLN A 178 -3.07 -21.32 7.09
N ARG A 179 -3.06 -22.24 6.12
CA ARG A 179 -2.71 -21.95 4.72
C ARG A 179 -3.87 -21.36 3.91
N MET A 180 -5.09 -21.45 4.42
CA MET A 180 -6.33 -21.09 3.72
C MET A 180 -7.00 -19.82 4.32
N SER A 181 -6.39 -19.16 5.31
CA SER A 181 -6.93 -18.01 6.06
C SER A 181 -6.18 -16.70 5.82
#